data_AF-A0A4V1ZSW4-F1
#
_entry.id   AF-A0A4V1ZSW4-F1
#
_cell.length_a   1.000
_cell.length_b   1.000
_cell.length_c   1.000
_cell.angle_alpha   90.00
_cell.angle_beta   90.00
_cell.angle_gamma   90.00
#
_symmetry.space_group_name_H-M   'P 1'
#
loop_
_entity.id
_entity.type
_entity.pdbx_description
1 polymer ?
#
loop_
_entity_poly.entity_id
_entity_poly.type
_entity_poly.pdbx_seq_one_letter_code
_entity_poly.pdbx_strand_id
1 'polypeptide(L)'
;VPFGAVQLSPDTDTISYEQNGKYNPEIYSYCAGYQYKDPTIVGFSHTHFSGTGHSDLGDFLVMPTTGPLQLNPGTADRPRSGYRSAYSHATEVAEPAYYKVRLADHDILAELTATTRVGVHQYTFPQAAESHIILDLMAGIYNYPGKNTWTFVRVENDSLVTGYRQTNGWGRTRTVYFALSFSKPFKTYGSRNYDQKQAYRGFWGRFDQNHNWPDLAAHQLRMHFDFGATQAGQQVKLKMALSPVSTAGALANLRAEAPGWNFADYRQKGQAQWQQELSKITVQSPRRVDKENFYTALYHAFIGTTIYQDVDGQYRGLDQNNHTAKDFTNYTSFSLWDTYRALHPLYNLVQPRRNADMAQSMLAHFDQSAEHMLPVWAHYANENWCMIGYHSVPVLCDAIVLGNAPFDQNHALDACVTTARQRWYDGLGEYMARGYV
;
A
#
# COMPACT_ATOMS: atom_id res chain seq x y z
N VAL A 1 6.06 8.03 -5.05
CA VAL A 1 7.42 8.35 -5.54
C VAL A 1 8.07 7.09 -6.09
N PRO A 2 9.19 7.14 -6.82
CA PRO A 2 9.87 5.93 -7.28
C PRO A 2 10.18 4.97 -6.13
N PHE A 3 9.82 3.69 -6.27
CA PHE A 3 10.05 2.63 -5.28
C PHE A 3 9.52 2.92 -3.86
N GLY A 4 8.55 3.83 -3.73
CA GLY A 4 8.00 4.26 -2.44
C GLY A 4 7.11 3.20 -1.77
N ALA A 5 7.06 3.22 -0.44
CA ALA A 5 6.22 2.32 0.37
C ALA A 5 4.73 2.67 0.30
N VAL A 6 4.41 3.96 0.06
CA VAL A 6 3.03 4.44 -0.10
C VAL A 6 2.66 4.60 -1.58
N GLN A 7 1.55 3.98 -1.96
CA GLN A 7 0.90 4.12 -3.26
C GLN A 7 -0.48 4.76 -3.01
N LEU A 8 -0.52 6.06 -2.75
CA LEU A 8 -1.78 6.76 -2.48
C LEU A 8 -2.60 6.91 -3.77
N SER A 9 -3.71 6.17 -3.87
CA SER A 9 -4.50 6.01 -5.09
C SER A 9 -6.00 5.93 -4.79
N PRO A 10 -6.88 6.35 -5.72
CA PRO A 10 -8.32 6.05 -5.64
C PRO A 10 -8.60 4.55 -5.75
N ASP A 11 -9.60 4.10 -4.97
CA ASP A 11 -10.29 2.82 -5.14
C ASP A 11 -11.66 3.08 -5.77
N THR A 12 -11.99 2.39 -6.87
CA THR A 12 -13.26 2.58 -7.60
C THR A 12 -14.35 1.62 -7.16
N ASP A 13 -14.03 0.53 -6.47
CA ASP A 13 -15.04 -0.37 -5.90
C ASP A 13 -14.60 -1.09 -4.61
N THR A 14 -15.58 -1.68 -3.93
CA THR A 14 -15.46 -2.47 -2.70
C THR A 14 -15.94 -3.90 -2.92
N ILE A 15 -15.77 -4.42 -4.14
CA ILE A 15 -16.21 -5.78 -4.50
C ILE A 15 -15.55 -6.79 -3.57
N SER A 16 -16.33 -7.74 -3.08
CA SER A 16 -15.85 -8.82 -2.21
C SER A 16 -15.21 -9.93 -3.05
N TYR A 17 -14.11 -10.49 -2.56
CA TYR A 17 -13.43 -11.66 -3.13
C TYR A 17 -14.34 -12.88 -3.17
N GLU A 18 -15.24 -12.95 -2.19
CA GLU A 18 -16.22 -14.01 -2.08
C GLU A 18 -17.64 -13.45 -2.19
N GLN A 19 -18.48 -14.12 -2.96
CA GLN A 19 -19.92 -13.90 -3.02
C GLN A 19 -20.63 -15.23 -2.78
N ASN A 20 -21.44 -15.32 -1.71
CA ASN A 20 -22.22 -16.52 -1.35
C ASN A 20 -21.38 -17.80 -1.19
N GLY A 21 -20.23 -17.76 -0.51
CA GLY A 21 -19.39 -18.95 -0.30
C GLY A 21 -18.46 -19.28 -1.46
N LYS A 22 -18.43 -18.47 -2.54
CA LYS A 22 -17.69 -18.77 -3.77
C LYS A 22 -16.85 -17.58 -4.23
N TYR A 23 -15.75 -17.88 -4.92
CA TYR A 23 -14.93 -16.87 -5.57
C TYR A 23 -15.77 -15.99 -6.51
N ASN A 24 -15.61 -14.68 -6.37
CA ASN A 24 -16.20 -13.69 -7.25
C ASN A 24 -15.22 -13.35 -8.38
N PRO A 25 -15.44 -13.78 -9.63
CA PRO A 25 -14.51 -13.54 -10.73
C PRO A 25 -14.38 -12.06 -11.10
N GLU A 26 -15.38 -11.22 -10.79
CA GLU A 26 -15.33 -9.79 -11.12
C GLU A 26 -14.19 -9.07 -10.39
N ILE A 27 -13.81 -9.55 -9.20
CA ILE A 27 -12.78 -8.91 -8.39
C ILE A 27 -11.40 -8.93 -9.04
N TYR A 28 -11.16 -9.86 -9.97
CA TYR A 28 -9.91 -9.96 -10.70
C TYR A 28 -9.56 -8.65 -11.42
N SER A 29 -10.56 -7.97 -11.97
CA SER A 29 -10.36 -6.67 -12.61
C SER A 29 -9.79 -5.63 -11.63
N TYR A 30 -10.13 -5.74 -10.35
CA TYR A 30 -9.84 -4.75 -9.31
C TYR A 30 -8.55 -5.02 -8.52
N CYS A 31 -7.62 -5.81 -9.06
CA CYS A 31 -6.38 -6.13 -8.35
C CYS A 31 -5.56 -4.89 -7.94
N ALA A 32 -5.71 -3.77 -8.64
CA ALA A 32 -5.07 -2.49 -8.31
C ALA A 32 -6.01 -1.47 -7.63
N GLY A 33 -7.24 -1.85 -7.27
CA GLY A 33 -8.23 -0.97 -6.63
C GLY A 33 -8.99 -0.04 -7.57
N TYR A 34 -8.38 0.35 -8.70
CA TYR A 34 -8.97 1.28 -9.68
C TYR A 34 -9.34 0.61 -11.00
N GLN A 35 -10.52 0.92 -11.53
CA GLN A 35 -10.95 0.60 -12.89
C GLN A 35 -11.40 1.86 -13.64
N TYR A 36 -10.77 2.12 -14.78
CA TYR A 36 -11.03 3.30 -15.59
C TYR A 36 -12.50 3.42 -16.04
N LYS A 37 -13.21 2.30 -16.22
CA LYS A 37 -14.61 2.35 -16.69
C LYS A 37 -15.61 2.68 -15.59
N ASP A 38 -15.19 2.69 -14.33
CA ASP A 38 -16.11 2.89 -13.23
C ASP A 38 -16.48 4.37 -13.10
N PRO A 39 -17.78 4.68 -12.88
CA PRO A 39 -18.24 6.05 -12.78
C PRO A 39 -18.07 6.65 -11.38
N THR A 40 -17.52 5.88 -10.42
CA THR A 40 -17.49 6.27 -8.99
C THR A 40 -16.15 5.95 -8.33
N ILE A 41 -15.81 6.73 -7.31
CA ILE A 41 -14.70 6.50 -6.38
C ILE A 41 -15.26 6.24 -4.98
N VAL A 42 -14.78 5.16 -4.35
CA VAL A 42 -15.08 4.79 -2.96
C VAL A 42 -14.33 5.69 -1.98
N GLY A 43 -13.05 5.91 -2.27
CA GLY A 43 -12.13 6.70 -1.46
C GLY A 43 -10.70 6.49 -1.92
N PHE A 44 -9.74 6.85 -1.07
CA PHE A 44 -8.32 6.84 -1.40
C PHE A 44 -7.54 6.02 -0.36
N SER A 45 -6.97 4.89 -0.76
CA SER A 45 -6.13 4.05 0.10
C SER A 45 -4.64 4.20 -0.22
N HIS A 46 -3.76 3.68 0.63
CA HIS A 46 -2.33 4.02 0.70
C HIS A 46 -1.39 2.90 0.27
N THR A 47 -1.89 1.69 0.00
CA THR A 47 -1.09 0.53 -0.40
C THR A 47 -1.75 -0.17 -1.59
N HIS A 48 -0.99 -0.40 -2.67
CA HIS A 48 -1.51 -0.98 -3.90
C HIS A 48 -0.47 -1.83 -4.62
N PHE A 49 -0.93 -2.89 -5.27
CA PHE A 49 -0.14 -3.58 -6.29
C PHE A 49 -0.34 -2.92 -7.65
N SER A 50 0.67 -3.07 -8.52
CA SER A 50 0.61 -2.65 -9.91
C SER A 50 0.78 -3.86 -10.82
N GLY A 51 -0.27 -4.17 -11.61
CA GLY A 51 -0.20 -5.17 -12.67
C GLY A 51 -0.25 -6.63 -12.22
N THR A 52 -0.71 -6.93 -11.00
CA THR A 52 -0.85 -8.30 -10.51
C THR A 52 -2.16 -8.95 -10.98
N GLY A 53 -2.16 -10.28 -11.12
CA GLY A 53 -3.35 -11.12 -11.38
C GLY A 53 -3.97 -11.72 -10.11
N HIS A 54 -3.57 -11.21 -8.95
CA HIS A 54 -4.15 -11.49 -7.63
C HIS A 54 -3.92 -10.25 -6.78
N SER A 55 -4.58 -10.12 -5.62
CA SER A 55 -4.38 -8.91 -4.82
C SER A 55 -4.51 -9.09 -3.31
N ASP A 56 -4.01 -8.08 -2.64
CA ASP A 56 -4.03 -7.78 -1.21
C ASP A 56 -3.97 -6.24 -1.08
N LEU A 57 -3.58 -5.69 0.07
CA LEU A 57 -3.40 -4.25 0.27
C LEU A 57 -4.73 -3.47 0.27
N GLY A 58 -4.73 -2.20 -0.17
CA GLY A 58 -5.85 -1.27 -0.01
C GLY A 58 -5.97 -0.72 1.42
N ASP A 59 -4.87 -0.66 2.17
CA ASP A 59 -4.79 -0.02 3.49
C ASP A 59 -4.36 1.43 3.32
N PHE A 60 -4.84 2.43 4.05
CA PHE A 60 -6.13 2.55 4.73
C PHE A 60 -6.98 3.55 3.95
N LEU A 61 -8.28 3.27 3.77
CA LEU A 61 -9.12 4.08 2.90
C LEU A 61 -9.61 5.35 3.60
N VAL A 62 -9.41 6.50 2.95
CA VAL A 62 -9.89 7.80 3.40
C VAL A 62 -10.87 8.38 2.39
N MET A 63 -11.97 8.94 2.87
CA MET A 63 -12.96 9.60 2.01
C MET A 63 -13.47 10.91 2.63
N PRO A 64 -13.29 12.07 1.99
CA PRO A 64 -13.91 13.32 2.42
C PRO A 64 -15.36 13.41 1.94
N THR A 65 -16.27 13.89 2.79
CA THR A 65 -17.69 14.02 2.46
C THR A 65 -18.29 15.32 3.02
N THR A 66 -19.44 15.72 2.47
CA THR A 66 -20.27 16.83 2.96
C THR A 66 -21.70 16.37 3.21
N GLY A 67 -22.42 17.09 4.08
CA GLY A 67 -23.80 16.76 4.42
C GLY A 67 -23.90 15.58 5.38
N PRO A 68 -25.05 14.88 5.45
CA PRO A 68 -25.29 13.86 6.45
C PRO A 68 -24.24 12.75 6.46
N LEU A 69 -23.73 12.42 7.65
CA LEU A 69 -22.73 11.37 7.84
C LEU A 69 -23.28 9.99 7.41
N GLN A 70 -22.58 9.36 6.46
CA GLN A 70 -22.84 7.99 6.01
C GLN A 70 -21.57 7.15 6.16
N LEU A 71 -21.65 6.05 6.92
CA LEU A 71 -20.50 5.16 7.20
C LEU A 71 -20.55 3.85 6.40
N ASN A 72 -21.29 3.81 5.31
CA ASN A 72 -21.28 2.70 4.35
C ASN A 72 -20.85 3.21 2.98
N PRO A 73 -20.17 2.41 2.15
CA PRO A 73 -19.69 2.84 0.84
C PRO A 73 -20.81 3.09 -0.18
N GLY A 74 -22.02 2.55 0.06
CA GLY A 74 -23.04 2.49 -1.00
C GLY A 74 -22.62 1.52 -2.11
N THR A 75 -23.24 1.63 -3.28
CA THR A 75 -22.97 0.79 -4.45
C THR A 75 -22.75 1.65 -5.69
N ALA A 76 -22.07 1.14 -6.71
CA ALA A 76 -21.76 1.89 -7.93
C ALA A 76 -23.03 2.41 -8.67
N ASP A 77 -24.13 1.66 -8.61
CA ASP A 77 -25.44 2.03 -9.17
C ASP A 77 -26.23 3.01 -8.29
N ARG A 78 -25.87 3.11 -6.99
CA ARG A 78 -26.52 4.00 -6.01
C ARG A 78 -25.46 4.70 -5.14
N PRO A 79 -24.58 5.53 -5.71
CA PRO A 79 -23.43 6.10 -4.99
C PRO A 79 -23.85 6.93 -3.77
N ARG A 80 -24.94 7.69 -3.89
CA ARG A 80 -25.51 8.52 -2.81
C ARG A 80 -26.17 7.76 -1.66
N SER A 81 -26.24 6.42 -1.74
CA SER A 81 -26.68 5.59 -0.61
C SER A 81 -25.60 5.38 0.45
N GLY A 82 -24.39 5.89 0.21
CA GLY A 82 -23.25 5.85 1.11
C GLY A 82 -22.30 7.03 0.89
N TYR A 83 -21.04 6.88 1.31
CA TYR A 83 -20.03 7.94 1.21
C TYR A 83 -19.34 8.05 -0.16
N ARG A 84 -19.46 7.03 -1.03
CA ARG A 84 -18.88 7.02 -2.38
C ARG A 84 -19.37 8.20 -3.20
N SER A 85 -18.56 8.64 -4.16
CA SER A 85 -18.89 9.75 -5.05
C SER A 85 -18.76 9.37 -6.50
N ALA A 86 -19.67 9.85 -7.34
CA ALA A 86 -19.45 9.95 -8.77
C ALA A 86 -18.24 10.86 -9.09
N TYR A 87 -17.58 10.59 -10.21
CA TYR A 87 -16.52 11.43 -10.77
C TYR A 87 -16.53 11.35 -12.30
N SER A 88 -15.65 12.13 -12.94
CA SER A 88 -15.43 12.07 -14.39
C SER A 88 -13.97 12.28 -14.73
N HIS A 89 -13.46 11.55 -15.72
CA HIS A 89 -12.11 11.76 -16.27
C HIS A 89 -11.88 13.17 -16.80
N ALA A 90 -12.94 13.90 -17.18
CA ALA A 90 -12.83 15.32 -17.57
C ALA A 90 -12.33 16.22 -16.43
N THR A 91 -12.48 15.77 -15.18
CA THR A 91 -12.05 16.46 -13.96
C THR A 91 -10.96 15.70 -13.21
N GLU A 92 -10.38 14.69 -13.84
CA GLU A 92 -9.33 13.84 -13.28
C GLU A 92 -7.99 14.16 -13.96
N VAL A 93 -6.93 14.24 -13.16
CA VAL A 93 -5.56 14.46 -13.65
C VAL A 93 -4.63 13.54 -12.88
N ALA A 94 -3.80 12.79 -13.61
CA ALA A 94 -2.73 11.98 -13.04
C ALA A 94 -1.39 12.35 -13.71
N GLU A 95 -0.37 12.55 -12.88
CA GLU A 95 1.01 12.82 -13.27
C GLU A 95 1.93 12.06 -12.29
N PRO A 96 3.21 11.81 -12.62
CA PRO A 96 4.13 11.20 -11.66
C PRO A 96 4.14 11.96 -10.31
N ALA A 97 3.84 11.23 -9.22
CA ALA A 97 3.68 11.76 -7.86
C ALA A 97 2.50 12.75 -7.64
N TYR A 98 1.49 12.77 -8.51
CA TYR A 98 0.32 13.61 -8.32
C TYR A 98 -0.96 13.01 -8.91
N TYR A 99 -2.02 13.00 -8.12
CA TYR A 99 -3.37 12.67 -8.59
C TYR A 99 -4.35 13.75 -8.13
N LYS A 100 -5.31 14.09 -8.98
CA LYS A 100 -6.37 15.06 -8.67
C LYS A 100 -7.69 14.60 -9.27
N VAL A 101 -8.77 14.70 -8.52
CA VAL A 101 -10.13 14.43 -9.00
C VAL A 101 -11.16 15.30 -8.29
N ARG A 102 -12.24 15.67 -8.99
CA ARG A 102 -13.43 16.26 -8.35
C ARG A 102 -14.42 15.15 -7.99
N LEU A 103 -14.76 15.06 -6.71
CA LEU A 103 -15.81 14.20 -6.17
C LEU A 103 -17.16 14.90 -6.36
N ALA A 104 -17.89 14.53 -7.40
CA ALA A 104 -19.07 15.28 -7.87
C ALA A 104 -20.23 15.30 -6.86
N ASP A 105 -20.44 14.21 -6.10
CA ASP A 105 -21.56 14.12 -5.15
C ASP A 105 -21.36 14.98 -3.90
N HIS A 106 -20.09 15.31 -3.57
CA HIS A 106 -19.72 16.14 -2.42
C HIS A 106 -19.20 17.53 -2.82
N ASP A 107 -19.01 17.78 -4.11
CA ASP A 107 -18.35 18.97 -4.68
C ASP A 107 -16.95 19.27 -4.08
N ILE A 108 -16.23 18.21 -3.69
CA ILE A 108 -14.88 18.30 -3.10
C ILE A 108 -13.83 18.07 -4.17
N LEU A 109 -12.82 18.94 -4.24
CA LEU A 109 -11.61 18.66 -5.01
C LEU A 109 -10.62 17.89 -4.15
N ALA A 110 -10.27 16.68 -4.56
CA ALA A 110 -9.26 15.86 -3.92
C ALA A 110 -7.95 15.90 -4.69
N GLU A 111 -6.85 16.18 -3.99
CA GLU A 111 -5.50 16.23 -4.51
C GLU A 111 -4.58 15.36 -3.65
N LEU A 112 -3.81 14.48 -4.28
CA LEU A 112 -3.00 13.46 -3.63
C LEU A 112 -1.55 13.54 -4.12
N THR A 113 -0.61 13.41 -3.20
CA THR A 113 0.82 13.20 -3.48
C THR A 113 1.42 12.32 -2.40
N ALA A 114 2.69 11.93 -2.54
CA ALA A 114 3.35 11.08 -1.57
C ALA A 114 4.84 11.42 -1.43
N THR A 115 5.36 11.12 -0.26
CA THR A 115 6.81 10.93 0.00
C THR A 115 7.12 9.43 -0.08
N THR A 116 8.23 8.98 0.49
CA THR A 116 8.61 7.56 0.46
C THR A 116 7.66 6.72 1.30
N ARG A 117 7.24 7.21 2.48
CA ARG A 117 6.43 6.47 3.46
C ARG A 117 5.17 7.20 3.92
N VAL A 118 4.92 8.40 3.39
CA VAL A 118 3.78 9.24 3.78
C VAL A 118 2.94 9.61 2.57
N GLY A 119 1.64 9.29 2.62
CA GLY A 119 0.63 9.84 1.71
C GLY A 119 0.17 11.21 2.20
N VAL A 120 0.05 12.17 1.28
CA VAL A 120 -0.35 13.55 1.59
C VAL A 120 -1.57 13.90 0.75
N HIS A 121 -2.64 14.33 1.43
CA HIS A 121 -3.90 14.71 0.79
C HIS A 121 -4.16 16.20 1.03
N GLN A 122 -4.80 16.82 0.05
CA GLN A 122 -5.40 18.15 0.15
C GLN A 122 -6.82 18.05 -0.39
N TYR A 123 -7.78 18.38 0.47
CA TYR A 123 -9.20 18.44 0.12
C TYR A 123 -9.67 19.89 0.15
N THR A 124 -10.19 20.36 -0.97
CA THR A 124 -10.82 21.68 -1.07
C THR A 124 -12.32 21.52 -1.02
N PHE A 125 -12.92 21.94 0.10
CA PHE A 125 -14.33 21.81 0.39
C PHE A 125 -15.15 22.95 -0.24
N PRO A 126 -16.42 22.70 -0.59
CA PRO A 126 -17.38 23.76 -0.89
C PRO A 126 -17.84 24.44 0.40
N GLN A 127 -18.72 25.43 0.26
CA GLN A 127 -19.50 25.88 1.40
C GLN A 127 -20.48 24.76 1.79
N ALA A 128 -20.36 24.24 3.01
CA ALA A 128 -21.21 23.18 3.53
C ALA A 128 -21.50 23.39 5.01
N ALA A 129 -22.67 22.94 5.48
CA ALA A 129 -23.02 22.98 6.91
C ALA A 129 -22.30 21.90 7.72
N GLU A 130 -22.04 20.75 7.09
CA GLU A 130 -21.43 19.57 7.68
C GLU A 130 -20.34 19.05 6.73
N SER A 131 -19.18 18.70 7.28
CA SER A 131 -18.03 18.20 6.53
C SER A 131 -17.27 17.19 7.38
N HIS A 132 -16.96 16.05 6.75
CA HIS A 132 -16.41 14.88 7.42
C HIS A 132 -15.21 14.35 6.64
N ILE A 133 -14.29 13.73 7.36
CA ILE A 133 -13.33 12.80 6.77
C ILE A 133 -13.59 11.42 7.38
N ILE A 134 -13.89 10.45 6.53
CA ILE A 134 -14.12 9.06 6.90
C ILE A 134 -12.79 8.30 6.78
N LEU A 135 -12.50 7.47 7.77
CA LEU A 135 -11.43 6.48 7.75
C LEU A 135 -12.08 5.09 7.79
N ASP A 136 -12.11 4.40 6.66
CA ASP A 136 -12.63 3.04 6.55
C ASP A 136 -11.49 2.04 6.76
N LEU A 137 -11.44 1.45 7.96
CA LEU A 137 -10.47 0.41 8.32
C LEU A 137 -10.99 -1.00 8.00
N MET A 138 -12.22 -1.12 7.51
CA MET A 138 -12.76 -2.36 6.92
C MET A 138 -12.34 -2.51 5.46
N ALA A 139 -12.16 -1.40 4.74
CA ALA A 139 -11.83 -1.41 3.31
C ALA A 139 -10.47 -2.06 3.01
N GLY A 140 -10.40 -2.78 1.90
CA GLY A 140 -9.18 -3.37 1.38
C GLY A 140 -9.45 -3.94 -0.01
N ILE A 141 -8.40 -4.18 -0.77
CA ILE A 141 -8.53 -4.84 -2.07
C ILE A 141 -8.57 -6.35 -1.84
N TYR A 142 -9.34 -7.09 -2.64
CA TYR A 142 -9.55 -8.53 -2.43
C TYR A 142 -10.09 -8.82 -1.02
N ASN A 143 -11.04 -8.01 -0.56
CA ASN A 143 -11.59 -8.09 0.79
C ASN A 143 -12.69 -9.15 0.90
N TYR A 144 -12.91 -9.69 2.09
CA TYR A 144 -13.96 -10.66 2.39
C TYR A 144 -14.24 -10.67 3.90
N PRO A 145 -15.41 -11.17 4.35
CA PRO A 145 -15.71 -11.29 5.77
C PRO A 145 -14.63 -12.10 6.52
N GLY A 146 -14.03 -11.50 7.55
CA GLY A 146 -12.96 -12.13 8.33
C GLY A 146 -11.54 -11.90 7.82
N LYS A 147 -11.34 -11.17 6.71
CA LYS A 147 -10.00 -10.79 6.24
C LYS A 147 -9.25 -9.95 7.28
N ASN A 148 -9.92 -8.96 7.88
CA ASN A 148 -9.36 -8.21 8.99
C ASN A 148 -9.34 -9.08 10.25
N THR A 149 -8.14 -9.37 10.74
CA THR A 149 -7.92 -10.15 11.96
C THR A 149 -8.07 -9.28 13.20
N TRP A 150 -7.48 -8.08 13.19
CA TRP A 150 -7.63 -7.13 14.29
C TRP A 150 -7.26 -5.72 13.85
N THR A 151 -8.00 -4.74 14.34
CA THR A 151 -7.73 -3.32 14.15
C THR A 151 -7.65 -2.64 15.51
N PHE A 152 -6.67 -1.77 15.67
CA PHE A 152 -6.49 -0.94 16.86
C PHE A 152 -6.27 0.50 16.43
N VAL A 153 -6.93 1.43 17.12
CA VAL A 153 -6.81 2.87 16.85
C VAL A 153 -6.77 3.65 18.16
N ARG A 154 -5.84 4.61 18.23
CA ARG A 154 -5.75 5.62 19.26
C ARG A 154 -5.95 7.00 18.67
N VAL A 155 -6.87 7.78 19.24
CA VAL A 155 -6.95 9.21 18.98
C VAL A 155 -6.09 9.91 20.03
N GLU A 156 -4.90 10.34 19.63
CA GLU A 156 -3.90 10.91 20.55
C GLU A 156 -4.23 12.36 20.92
N ASN A 157 -4.83 13.10 19.98
CA ASN A 157 -5.37 14.45 20.18
C ASN A 157 -6.29 14.84 19.00
N ASP A 158 -6.73 16.10 18.95
CA ASP A 158 -7.64 16.67 17.94
C ASP A 158 -7.10 16.74 16.50
N SER A 159 -5.87 16.29 16.27
CA SER A 159 -5.23 16.32 14.95
C SER A 159 -4.31 15.14 14.68
N LEU A 160 -4.22 14.16 15.58
CA LEU A 160 -3.34 12.99 15.46
C LEU A 160 -4.04 11.70 15.91
N VAL A 161 -4.00 10.72 15.01
CA VAL A 161 -4.55 9.38 15.20
C VAL A 161 -3.48 8.35 14.83
N THR A 162 -3.26 7.36 15.68
CA THR A 162 -2.34 6.25 15.40
C THR A 162 -3.07 4.93 15.45
N GLY A 163 -2.53 3.89 14.82
CA GLY A 163 -3.16 2.59 14.89
C GLY A 163 -2.48 1.54 14.04
N TYR A 164 -3.10 0.38 13.96
CA TYR A 164 -2.70 -0.67 13.04
C TYR A 164 -3.89 -1.52 12.61
N ARG A 165 -3.69 -2.24 11.51
CA ARG A 165 -4.54 -3.35 11.09
C ARG A 165 -3.70 -4.56 10.80
N GLN A 166 -4.15 -5.69 11.31
CA GLN A 166 -3.70 -7.02 10.92
C GLN A 166 -4.74 -7.64 9.99
N THR A 167 -4.27 -8.19 8.87
CA THR A 167 -5.09 -8.89 7.88
C THR A 167 -4.52 -10.28 7.61
N ASN A 168 -5.41 -11.22 7.36
CA ASN A 168 -5.12 -12.44 6.61
C ASN A 168 -5.39 -12.19 5.11
N GLY A 169 -4.91 -13.04 4.22
CA GLY A 169 -5.04 -12.83 2.78
C GLY A 169 -3.96 -13.55 2.00
N TRP A 170 -3.48 -12.90 0.94
CA TRP A 170 -2.36 -13.41 0.18
C TRP A 170 -1.09 -13.36 1.05
N GLY A 171 -0.94 -12.30 1.85
CA GLY A 171 -0.07 -12.30 3.02
C GLY A 171 -0.83 -12.82 4.24
N ARG A 172 -0.39 -13.96 4.81
CA ARG A 172 -1.13 -14.66 5.87
C ARG A 172 -1.19 -13.93 7.21
N THR A 173 -0.20 -13.10 7.53
CA THR A 173 -0.03 -12.47 8.85
C THR A 173 0.31 -10.98 8.76
N ARG A 174 -0.19 -10.31 7.73
CA ARG A 174 0.21 -8.94 7.39
C ARG A 174 -0.28 -7.94 8.43
N THR A 175 0.63 -7.14 8.99
CA THR A 175 0.30 -6.04 9.91
C THR A 175 0.86 -4.73 9.36
N VAL A 176 0.03 -3.69 9.31
CA VAL A 176 0.44 -2.34 8.89
C VAL A 176 0.05 -1.34 9.95
N TYR A 177 1.02 -0.53 10.37
CA TYR A 177 0.84 0.54 11.34
C TYR A 177 0.70 1.88 10.61
N PHE A 178 -0.07 2.80 11.19
CA PHE A 178 -0.22 4.14 10.64
C PHE A 178 -0.13 5.25 11.70
N ALA A 179 0.25 6.43 11.22
CA ALA A 179 0.09 7.72 11.91
C ALA A 179 -0.59 8.70 10.95
N LEU A 180 -1.83 9.08 11.27
CA LEU A 180 -2.68 10.00 10.52
C LEU A 180 -2.71 11.35 11.24
N SER A 181 -2.35 12.42 10.54
CA SER A 181 -2.39 13.78 11.06
C SER A 181 -3.24 14.69 10.18
N PHE A 182 -3.94 15.65 10.79
CA PHE A 182 -4.77 16.66 10.13
C PHE A 182 -4.19 18.06 10.27
N SER A 183 -4.35 18.90 9.24
CA SER A 183 -3.85 20.29 9.25
C SER A 183 -4.72 21.25 10.04
N LYS A 184 -5.95 20.82 10.35
CA LYS A 184 -6.91 21.54 11.18
C LYS A 184 -7.40 20.56 12.25
N PRO A 185 -7.66 21.02 13.48
CA PRO A 185 -8.26 20.16 14.48
C PRO A 185 -9.69 19.78 14.06
N PHE A 186 -10.04 18.51 14.21
CA PHE A 186 -11.44 18.09 14.12
C PHE A 186 -12.18 18.53 15.40
N LYS A 187 -13.47 18.86 15.28
CA LYS A 187 -14.30 19.32 16.40
C LYS A 187 -14.82 18.15 17.24
N THR A 188 -15.24 17.10 16.56
CA THR A 188 -15.71 15.84 17.13
C THR A 188 -15.23 14.71 16.24
N TYR A 189 -15.24 13.51 16.80
CA TYR A 189 -14.98 12.29 16.05
C TYR A 189 -15.82 11.15 16.62
N GLY A 190 -15.96 10.11 15.83
CA GLY A 190 -16.66 8.93 16.28
C GLY A 190 -16.29 7.69 15.51
N SER A 191 -16.85 6.59 15.96
CA SER A 191 -16.57 5.27 15.41
C SER A 191 -17.84 4.44 15.30
N ARG A 192 -17.77 3.42 14.44
CA ARG A 192 -18.77 2.36 14.41
C ARG A 192 -18.08 1.02 14.29
N ASN A 193 -18.31 0.18 15.29
CA ASN A 193 -17.90 -1.22 15.30
C ASN A 193 -18.97 -2.07 14.58
N TYR A 194 -18.55 -2.82 13.57
CA TYR A 194 -19.38 -3.71 12.74
C TYR A 194 -19.15 -5.20 13.05
N ASP A 195 -18.42 -5.53 14.11
CA ASP A 195 -18.26 -6.90 14.57
C ASP A 195 -19.62 -7.51 14.91
N GLN A 196 -19.71 -8.82 14.70
CA GLN A 196 -20.82 -9.59 15.22
C GLN A 196 -20.92 -9.39 16.74
N LYS A 197 -22.16 -9.29 17.23
CA LYS A 197 -22.40 -9.07 18.65
C LYS A 197 -21.84 -10.22 19.48
N GLN A 198 -20.80 -9.94 20.25
CA GLN A 198 -20.19 -10.90 21.17
C GLN A 198 -21.01 -10.99 22.47
N ALA A 199 -21.15 -12.20 23.00
CA ALA A 199 -21.81 -12.44 24.29
C ALA A 199 -20.99 -11.86 25.45
N TYR A 200 -19.66 -12.02 25.40
CA TYR A 200 -18.73 -11.43 26.35
C TYR A 200 -18.09 -10.17 25.75
N ARG A 201 -18.27 -9.04 26.41
CA ARG A 201 -17.69 -7.74 26.02
C ARG A 201 -16.85 -7.11 27.14
N GLY A 202 -16.51 -7.88 28.18
CA GLY A 202 -15.88 -7.36 29.40
C GLY A 202 -16.65 -6.17 29.99
N PHE A 203 -15.92 -5.22 30.57
CA PHE A 203 -16.51 -3.98 31.10
C PHE A 203 -16.68 -2.87 30.05
N TRP A 204 -16.36 -3.14 28.78
CA TRP A 204 -16.38 -2.15 27.70
C TRP A 204 -17.79 -1.63 27.38
N GLY A 205 -18.84 -2.37 27.75
CA GLY A 205 -20.23 -1.93 27.61
C GLY A 205 -20.63 -0.74 28.50
N ARG A 206 -19.75 -0.32 29.43
CA ARG A 206 -19.96 0.87 30.28
C ARG A 206 -19.58 2.18 29.60
N PHE A 207 -18.85 2.12 28.48
CA PHE A 207 -18.33 3.29 27.79
C PHE A 207 -19.05 3.49 26.44
N ASP A 208 -19.35 4.74 26.11
CA ASP A 208 -19.74 5.10 24.76
C ASP A 208 -18.48 5.18 23.89
N GLN A 209 -18.24 4.13 23.12
CA GLN A 209 -17.10 4.05 22.19
C GLN A 209 -17.39 4.70 20.84
N ASN A 210 -18.63 5.12 20.58
CA ASN A 210 -19.02 5.66 19.29
C ASN A 210 -18.78 7.17 19.18
N HIS A 211 -18.66 7.89 20.31
CA HIS A 211 -18.50 9.35 20.33
C HIS A 211 -17.29 9.77 21.18
N ASN A 212 -16.32 10.44 20.56
CA ASN A 212 -15.12 11.00 21.19
C ASN A 212 -14.37 10.04 22.13
N TRP A 213 -14.32 8.75 21.78
CA TRP A 213 -13.62 7.73 22.56
C TRP A 213 -12.22 7.46 21.99
N PRO A 214 -11.15 7.64 22.77
CA PRO A 214 -9.79 7.65 22.22
C PRO A 214 -9.16 6.28 22.00
N ASP A 215 -9.73 5.18 22.50
CA ASP A 215 -9.11 3.85 22.50
C ASP A 215 -10.04 2.80 21.88
N LEU A 216 -9.81 2.45 20.61
CA LEU A 216 -10.71 1.61 19.82
C LEU A 216 -10.03 0.33 19.38
N ALA A 217 -10.73 -0.80 19.52
CA ALA A 217 -10.30 -2.09 19.02
C ALA A 217 -11.48 -2.92 18.52
N ALA A 218 -11.37 -3.47 17.30
CA ALA A 218 -12.39 -4.31 16.67
C ALA A 218 -11.81 -5.05 15.45
N HIS A 219 -12.51 -6.02 14.90
CA HIS A 219 -12.15 -6.59 13.58
C HIS A 219 -12.61 -5.67 12.45
N GLN A 220 -13.80 -5.08 12.60
CA GLN A 220 -14.47 -4.26 11.59
C GLN A 220 -14.80 -2.89 12.17
N LEU A 221 -13.99 -1.88 11.82
CA LEU A 221 -14.09 -0.52 12.36
C LEU A 221 -14.14 0.52 11.24
N ARG A 222 -15.05 1.48 11.37
CA ARG A 222 -15.00 2.75 10.61
C ARG A 222 -14.99 3.92 11.56
N MET A 223 -14.28 4.96 11.18
CA MET A 223 -14.22 6.21 11.93
C MET A 223 -14.61 7.39 11.06
N HIS A 224 -15.00 8.47 11.70
CA HIS A 224 -15.21 9.78 11.09
C HIS A 224 -14.62 10.88 11.97
N PHE A 225 -14.20 11.95 11.31
CA PHE A 225 -13.67 13.17 11.93
C PHE A 225 -14.44 14.36 11.39
N ASP A 226 -15.05 15.14 12.27
CA ASP A 226 -15.99 16.21 11.92
C ASP A 226 -15.32 17.58 11.99
N PHE A 227 -15.44 18.35 10.92
CA PHE A 227 -14.96 19.74 10.87
C PHE A 227 -16.11 20.76 11.04
N GLY A 228 -17.37 20.28 10.99
CA GLY A 228 -18.56 21.11 10.97
C GLY A 228 -18.65 21.92 9.67
N ALA A 229 -19.14 23.16 9.77
CA ALA A 229 -19.30 24.01 8.60
C ALA A 229 -17.96 24.41 7.96
N THR A 230 -17.91 24.36 6.62
CA THR A 230 -16.79 24.80 5.79
C THR A 230 -17.19 25.99 4.92
N GLN A 231 -16.21 26.81 4.56
CA GLN A 231 -16.35 27.87 3.56
C GLN A 231 -15.95 27.36 2.18
N ALA A 232 -16.47 27.98 1.12
CA ALA A 232 -16.06 27.67 -0.24
C ALA A 232 -14.55 27.87 -0.42
N GLY A 233 -13.87 26.86 -0.94
CA GLY A 233 -12.41 26.88 -1.13
C GLY A 233 -11.63 26.56 0.14
N GLN A 234 -12.29 26.21 1.25
CA GLN A 234 -11.61 25.83 2.48
C GLN A 234 -10.82 24.53 2.29
N GLN A 235 -9.52 24.59 2.52
CA GLN A 235 -8.65 23.43 2.44
C GLN A 235 -8.53 22.73 3.81
N VAL A 236 -8.68 21.40 3.81
CA VAL A 236 -8.28 20.50 4.89
C VAL A 236 -7.27 19.53 4.32
N LYS A 237 -6.10 19.45 4.93
CA LYS A 237 -5.03 18.53 4.51
C LYS A 237 -4.87 17.44 5.55
N LEU A 238 -4.47 16.25 5.09
CA LEU A 238 -4.07 15.17 5.98
C LEU A 238 -2.81 14.50 5.47
N LYS A 239 -2.06 13.90 6.39
CA LYS A 239 -0.87 13.10 6.10
C LYS A 239 -1.03 11.75 6.80
N MET A 240 -0.79 10.66 6.09
CA MET A 240 -0.77 9.33 6.69
C MET A 240 0.56 8.66 6.39
N ALA A 241 1.35 8.43 7.44
CA ALA A 241 2.57 7.66 7.37
C ALA A 241 2.28 6.19 7.68
N LEU A 242 2.95 5.28 6.98
CA LEU A 242 2.88 3.84 7.23
C LEU A 242 4.17 3.33 7.86
N SER A 243 4.08 2.24 8.61
CA SER A 243 5.24 1.51 9.14
C SER A 243 4.96 0.00 9.14
N PRO A 244 5.95 -0.84 8.82
CA PRO A 244 5.85 -2.28 9.00
C PRO A 244 6.07 -2.73 10.46
N VAL A 245 6.53 -1.83 11.34
CA VAL A 245 7.03 -2.18 12.67
C VAL A 245 6.11 -1.73 13.81
N SER A 246 5.73 -0.44 13.84
CA SER A 246 4.99 0.12 14.97
C SER A 246 4.33 1.48 14.67
N THR A 247 3.41 1.92 15.54
CA THR A 247 2.87 3.29 15.51
C THR A 247 3.96 4.34 15.79
N ALA A 248 4.97 4.02 16.60
CA ALA A 248 6.11 4.89 16.84
C ALA A 248 6.98 5.07 15.58
N GLY A 249 7.19 3.99 14.83
CA GLY A 249 7.86 4.02 13.53
C GLY A 249 7.08 4.85 12.50
N ALA A 250 5.75 4.66 12.43
CA ALA A 250 4.91 5.48 11.57
C ALA A 250 4.98 6.98 11.93
N LEU A 251 4.99 7.32 13.23
CA LEU A 251 5.18 8.70 13.69
C LEU A 251 6.57 9.25 13.33
N ALA A 252 7.62 8.44 13.43
CA ALA A 252 8.97 8.84 13.04
C ALA A 252 9.05 9.12 11.53
N ASN A 253 8.48 8.25 10.69
CA ASN A 253 8.36 8.43 9.25
C ASN A 253 7.62 9.74 8.92
N LEU A 254 6.49 9.98 9.57
CA LEU A 254 5.68 11.20 9.40
C LEU A 254 6.50 12.47 9.66
N ARG A 255 7.24 12.49 10.79
CA ARG A 255 8.02 13.65 11.23
C ARG A 255 9.23 13.90 10.33
N ALA A 256 9.91 12.84 9.90
CA ALA A 256 11.10 12.93 9.08
C ALA A 256 10.79 13.37 7.64
N GLU A 257 9.76 12.78 7.02
CA GLU A 257 9.49 12.99 5.60
C GLU A 257 8.49 14.11 5.34
N ALA A 258 7.57 14.36 6.27
CA ALA A 258 6.47 15.31 6.08
C ALA A 258 6.20 16.21 7.31
N PRO A 259 7.17 17.03 7.79
CA PRO A 259 6.97 17.89 8.95
C PRO A 259 6.02 19.06 8.70
N GLY A 260 5.94 19.58 7.47
CA GLY A 260 5.12 20.74 7.10
C GLY A 260 3.77 20.39 6.47
N TRP A 261 3.07 21.41 5.96
CA TRP A 261 1.74 21.32 5.33
C TRP A 261 1.68 21.92 3.91
N ASN A 262 2.81 22.27 3.31
CA ASN A 262 2.85 22.76 1.94
C ASN A 262 2.73 21.60 0.95
N PHE A 263 1.51 21.39 0.43
CA PHE A 263 1.21 20.32 -0.52
C PHE A 263 2.01 20.45 -1.81
N ALA A 264 2.17 21.67 -2.32
CA ALA A 264 2.90 21.94 -3.55
C ALA A 264 4.38 21.54 -3.43
N ASP A 265 5.00 21.75 -2.27
CA ASP A 265 6.39 21.32 -2.03
C ASP A 265 6.54 19.80 -2.07
N TYR A 266 5.59 19.04 -1.50
CA TYR A 266 5.62 17.58 -1.57
C TYR A 266 5.47 17.08 -3.01
N ARG A 267 4.51 17.65 -3.76
CA ARG A 267 4.33 17.37 -5.19
C ARG A 267 5.60 17.65 -5.97
N GLN A 268 6.19 18.84 -5.82
CA GLN A 268 7.38 19.25 -6.54
C GLN A 268 8.58 18.35 -6.22
N LYS A 269 8.79 18.00 -4.95
CA LYS A 269 9.84 17.06 -4.54
C LYS A 269 9.63 15.67 -5.14
N GLY A 270 8.41 15.16 -5.13
CA GLY A 270 8.07 13.87 -5.76
C GLY A 270 8.28 13.89 -7.27
N GLN A 271 7.90 14.97 -7.95
CA GLN A 271 8.13 15.16 -9.39
C GLN A 271 9.61 15.29 -9.72
N ALA A 272 10.41 15.96 -8.89
CA ALA A 272 11.85 16.04 -9.05
C ALA A 272 12.52 14.65 -8.94
N GLN A 273 12.07 13.81 -8.00
CA GLN A 273 12.53 12.42 -7.90
C GLN A 273 12.18 11.61 -9.15
N TRP A 274 10.95 11.75 -9.65
CA TRP A 274 10.55 11.10 -10.90
C TRP A 274 11.36 11.58 -12.10
N GLN A 275 11.60 12.88 -12.21
CA GLN A 275 12.44 13.44 -13.26
C GLN A 275 13.85 12.85 -13.21
N GLN A 276 14.44 12.72 -12.03
CA GLN A 276 15.76 12.11 -11.85
C GLN A 276 15.77 10.63 -12.31
N GLU A 277 14.77 9.84 -11.92
CA GLU A 277 14.70 8.42 -12.29
C GLU A 277 14.41 8.23 -13.78
N LEU A 278 13.47 8.98 -14.35
CA LEU A 278 13.11 8.88 -15.77
C LEU A 278 14.22 9.41 -16.70
N SER A 279 15.05 10.34 -16.23
CA SER A 279 16.17 10.87 -17.02
C SER A 279 17.36 9.90 -17.16
N LYS A 280 17.31 8.73 -16.49
CA LYS A 280 18.34 7.68 -16.63
C LYS A 280 18.41 7.11 -18.05
N ILE A 281 17.33 7.20 -18.82
CA ILE A 281 17.30 6.81 -20.23
C ILE A 281 16.73 7.96 -21.04
N THR A 282 17.48 8.45 -22.03
CA THR A 282 17.01 9.48 -22.96
C THR A 282 16.64 8.86 -24.30
N VAL A 283 15.39 9.02 -24.72
CA VAL A 283 14.90 8.54 -26.02
C VAL A 283 14.63 9.70 -26.97
N GLN A 284 15.15 9.60 -28.19
CA GLN A 284 14.86 10.52 -29.28
C GLN A 284 13.84 9.87 -30.25
N SER A 285 12.66 10.48 -30.37
CA SER A 285 11.68 10.15 -31.39
C SER A 285 10.99 11.43 -31.87
N PRO A 286 10.68 11.56 -33.18
CA PRO A 286 9.86 12.66 -33.68
C PRO A 286 8.40 12.54 -33.24
N ARG A 287 7.92 11.35 -32.84
CA ARG A 287 6.53 11.14 -32.40
C ARG A 287 6.41 11.26 -30.89
N ARG A 288 5.51 12.13 -30.43
CA ARG A 288 5.21 12.31 -29.00
C ARG A 288 4.72 11.02 -28.33
N VAL A 289 3.86 10.26 -29.02
CA VAL A 289 3.30 9.00 -28.51
C VAL A 289 4.36 7.95 -28.16
N ASP A 290 5.48 7.92 -28.90
CA ASP A 290 6.57 6.98 -28.59
C ASP A 290 7.23 7.32 -27.25
N LYS A 291 7.40 8.62 -26.97
CA LYS A 291 7.95 9.09 -25.69
C LYS A 291 6.97 8.84 -24.55
N GLU A 292 5.68 9.09 -24.77
CA GLU A 292 4.64 8.83 -23.76
C GLU A 292 4.58 7.34 -23.41
N ASN A 293 4.55 6.45 -24.40
CA ASN A 293 4.57 5.00 -24.17
C ASN A 293 5.85 4.57 -23.44
N PHE A 294 7.01 5.07 -23.87
CA PHE A 294 8.30 4.71 -23.27
C PHE A 294 8.40 5.16 -21.81
N TYR A 295 8.18 6.44 -21.52
CA TYR A 295 8.30 6.95 -20.15
C TYR A 295 7.19 6.47 -19.23
N THR A 296 6.00 6.15 -19.75
CA THR A 296 4.95 5.49 -18.96
C THR A 296 5.34 4.05 -18.61
N ALA A 297 5.90 3.29 -19.55
CA ALA A 297 6.43 1.96 -19.26
C ALA A 297 7.58 2.01 -18.24
N LEU A 298 8.48 3.00 -18.36
CA LEU A 298 9.58 3.19 -17.42
C LEU A 298 9.09 3.63 -16.03
N TYR A 299 8.03 4.46 -15.96
CA TYR A 299 7.34 4.78 -14.73
C TYR A 299 6.80 3.51 -14.06
N HIS A 300 6.08 2.66 -14.81
CA HIS A 300 5.57 1.39 -14.29
C HIS A 300 6.69 0.42 -13.87
N ALA A 301 7.85 0.48 -14.53
CA ALA A 301 9.02 -0.28 -14.12
C ALA A 301 9.66 0.24 -12.83
N PHE A 302 9.34 1.44 -12.33
CA PHE A 302 9.99 2.04 -11.14
C PHE A 302 9.04 2.30 -9.96
N ILE A 303 7.80 1.79 -10.02
CA ILE A 303 6.84 1.88 -8.91
C ILE A 303 6.87 0.67 -7.96
N GLY A 304 7.53 -0.43 -8.33
CA GLY A 304 7.74 -1.59 -7.45
C GLY A 304 8.93 -2.43 -7.92
N THR A 305 9.52 -3.32 -7.12
CA THR A 305 9.48 -3.59 -5.67
C THR A 305 9.54 -2.32 -4.80
N THR A 306 8.92 -2.34 -3.61
CA THR A 306 8.77 -1.13 -2.77
C THR A 306 9.62 -1.22 -1.49
N ILE A 307 10.11 -0.09 -1.00
CA ILE A 307 10.86 -0.04 0.26
C ILE A 307 9.99 -0.54 1.43
N TYR A 308 10.59 -1.30 2.34
CA TYR A 308 9.90 -1.97 3.45
C TYR A 308 10.67 -1.86 4.77
N GLN A 309 11.15 -0.67 5.08
CA GLN A 309 11.71 -0.34 6.39
C GLN A 309 11.31 1.07 6.79
N ASP A 310 11.30 1.37 8.08
CA ASP A 310 11.14 2.71 8.61
C ASP A 310 12.39 3.58 8.38
N VAL A 311 12.30 4.88 8.67
CA VAL A 311 13.41 5.84 8.53
C VAL A 311 14.61 5.52 9.42
N ASP A 312 14.42 4.74 10.48
CA ASP A 312 15.46 4.26 11.39
C ASP A 312 16.07 2.91 10.94
N GLY A 313 15.64 2.37 9.81
CA GLY A 313 16.10 1.10 9.28
C GLY A 313 15.41 -0.14 9.86
N GLN A 314 14.45 0.00 10.77
CA GLN A 314 13.68 -1.12 11.30
C GLN A 314 12.70 -1.67 10.25
N TYR A 315 12.57 -2.99 10.17
CA TYR A 315 11.59 -3.67 9.34
C TYR A 315 11.03 -4.92 10.02
N ARG A 316 9.88 -5.40 9.54
CA ARG A 316 9.31 -6.68 9.96
C ARG A 316 9.91 -7.80 9.11
N GLY A 317 10.54 -8.78 9.74
CA GLY A 317 11.09 -9.95 9.07
C GLY A 317 10.05 -11.03 8.80
N LEU A 318 10.37 -11.98 7.91
CA LEU A 318 9.51 -13.12 7.57
C LEU A 318 9.13 -13.96 8.81
N ASP A 319 10.05 -14.05 9.77
CA ASP A 319 9.89 -14.68 11.08
C ASP A 319 8.97 -13.89 12.05
N GLN A 320 8.39 -12.79 11.56
CA GLN A 320 7.55 -11.84 12.29
C GLN A 320 8.27 -11.06 13.41
N ASN A 321 9.59 -11.18 13.52
CA ASN A 321 10.39 -10.35 14.43
C ASN A 321 10.69 -8.97 13.80
N ASN A 322 11.07 -8.03 14.65
CA ASN A 322 11.58 -6.74 14.18
C ASN A 322 13.09 -6.86 13.97
N HIS A 323 13.54 -6.49 12.77
CA HIS A 323 14.94 -6.52 12.36
C HIS A 323 15.39 -5.12 11.98
N THR A 324 16.71 -4.92 11.88
CA THR A 324 17.29 -3.65 11.44
C THR A 324 18.16 -3.91 10.22
N ALA A 325 17.87 -3.24 9.11
CA ALA A 325 18.71 -3.34 7.93
C ALA A 325 20.06 -2.64 8.20
N LYS A 326 21.16 -3.36 7.97
CA LYS A 326 22.53 -2.85 8.15
C LYS A 326 23.22 -2.85 6.81
N ASP A 327 23.65 -1.68 6.35
CA ASP A 327 24.36 -1.50 5.07
C ASP A 327 23.54 -1.88 3.81
N PHE A 328 22.22 -2.02 3.95
CA PHE A 328 21.28 -2.18 2.84
C PHE A 328 19.94 -1.52 3.16
N THR A 329 19.12 -1.32 2.14
CA THR A 329 17.71 -0.93 2.31
C THR A 329 16.81 -2.16 2.12
N ASN A 330 15.95 -2.48 3.09
CA ASN A 330 14.99 -3.56 2.94
C ASN A 330 13.86 -3.20 1.97
N TYR A 331 13.55 -4.15 1.09
CA TYR A 331 12.54 -4.06 0.04
C TYR A 331 11.56 -5.24 0.12
N THR A 332 10.35 -5.04 -0.41
CA THR A 332 9.27 -6.04 -0.45
C THR A 332 8.49 -6.02 -1.76
N SER A 333 7.66 -7.04 -2.00
CA SER A 333 6.83 -7.22 -3.21
C SER A 333 7.69 -7.71 -4.37
N PHE A 334 8.14 -8.96 -4.22
CA PHE A 334 9.00 -9.67 -5.15
C PHE A 334 8.15 -10.61 -6.02
N SER A 335 7.68 -10.12 -7.18
CA SER A 335 6.94 -10.94 -8.17
C SER A 335 7.91 -11.69 -9.08
N LEU A 336 8.65 -12.64 -8.51
CA LEU A 336 9.89 -13.12 -9.11
C LEU A 336 9.68 -13.98 -10.34
N TRP A 337 8.54 -14.66 -10.47
CA TRP A 337 8.20 -15.41 -11.68
C TRP A 337 8.09 -14.53 -12.94
N ASP A 338 7.73 -13.26 -12.78
CA ASP A 338 7.67 -12.28 -13.87
C ASP A 338 8.98 -11.50 -13.99
N THR A 339 9.41 -10.93 -12.87
CA THR A 339 10.38 -9.84 -12.84
C THR A 339 11.81 -10.28 -13.14
N TYR A 340 12.16 -11.55 -12.93
CA TYR A 340 13.48 -12.09 -13.32
C TYR A 340 13.74 -12.00 -14.84
N ARG A 341 12.68 -11.96 -15.65
CA ARG A 341 12.75 -12.05 -17.12
C ARG A 341 13.29 -10.78 -17.78
N ALA A 342 12.95 -9.62 -17.21
CA ALA A 342 13.27 -8.33 -17.82
C ALA A 342 13.44 -7.18 -16.80
N LEU A 343 12.69 -7.19 -15.70
CA LEU A 343 12.73 -6.08 -14.74
C LEU A 343 14.04 -6.06 -13.94
N HIS A 344 14.44 -7.19 -13.34
CA HIS A 344 15.72 -7.30 -12.63
C HIS A 344 16.93 -7.15 -13.57
N PRO A 345 16.93 -7.71 -14.80
CA PRO A 345 17.93 -7.36 -15.82
C PRO A 345 18.00 -5.86 -16.12
N LEU A 346 16.85 -5.18 -16.29
CA LEU A 346 16.81 -3.72 -16.45
C LEU A 346 17.41 -3.02 -15.23
N TYR A 347 17.12 -3.48 -14.01
CA TYR A 347 17.67 -2.91 -12.79
C TYR A 347 19.17 -3.06 -12.69
N ASN A 348 19.76 -4.16 -13.18
CA ASN A 348 21.21 -4.29 -13.27
C ASN A 348 21.85 -3.21 -14.16
N LEU A 349 21.12 -2.65 -15.13
CA LEU A 349 21.60 -1.57 -16.00
C LEU A 349 21.38 -0.18 -15.39
N VAL A 350 20.18 0.10 -14.86
CA VAL A 350 19.77 1.47 -14.50
C VAL A 350 19.45 1.68 -13.02
N GLN A 351 19.43 0.62 -12.22
CA GLN A 351 19.18 0.63 -10.78
C GLN A 351 20.15 -0.28 -9.97
N PRO A 352 21.45 -0.42 -10.32
CA PRO A 352 22.29 -1.50 -9.78
C PRO A 352 22.38 -1.50 -8.24
N ARG A 353 22.45 -0.32 -7.61
CA ARG A 353 22.44 -0.20 -6.14
C ARG A 353 21.13 -0.67 -5.52
N ARG A 354 19.98 -0.30 -6.08
CA ARG A 354 18.67 -0.76 -5.57
C ARG A 354 18.50 -2.26 -5.81
N ASN A 355 18.98 -2.77 -6.94
CA ASN A 355 18.93 -4.20 -7.23
C ASN A 355 19.78 -5.00 -6.23
N ALA A 356 20.94 -4.47 -5.82
CA ALA A 356 21.76 -5.04 -4.75
C ALA A 356 21.03 -5.02 -3.39
N ASP A 357 20.34 -3.94 -3.04
CA ASP A 357 19.50 -3.87 -1.83
C ASP A 357 18.33 -4.87 -1.87
N MET A 358 17.69 -5.04 -3.03
CA MET A 358 16.65 -6.05 -3.25
C MET A 358 17.21 -7.47 -3.10
N ALA A 359 18.39 -7.75 -3.66
CA ALA A 359 19.09 -9.02 -3.47
C ALA A 359 19.43 -9.29 -2.00
N GLN A 360 19.95 -8.31 -1.26
CA GLN A 360 20.18 -8.44 0.18
C GLN A 360 18.87 -8.65 0.96
N SER A 361 17.77 -8.05 0.53
CA SER A 361 16.44 -8.31 1.11
C SER A 361 15.98 -9.76 0.88
N MET A 362 16.29 -10.36 -0.27
CA MET A 362 16.02 -11.78 -0.53
C MET A 362 16.88 -12.70 0.34
N LEU A 363 18.15 -12.34 0.58
CA LEU A 363 19.01 -13.08 1.50
C LEU A 363 18.53 -12.97 2.95
N ALA A 364 18.12 -11.78 3.39
CA ALA A 364 17.51 -11.60 4.70
C ALA A 364 16.21 -12.41 4.84
N HIS A 365 15.42 -12.53 3.77
CA HIS A 365 14.25 -13.41 3.75
C HIS A 365 14.66 -14.89 3.92
N PHE A 366 15.69 -15.34 3.20
CA PHE A 366 16.23 -16.71 3.34
C PHE A 366 16.70 -17.01 4.76
N ASP A 367 17.45 -16.09 5.38
CA ASP A 367 17.94 -16.22 6.76
C ASP A 367 16.80 -16.34 7.79
N GLN A 368 15.65 -15.75 7.47
CA GLN A 368 14.46 -15.70 8.32
C GLN A 368 13.43 -16.78 7.96
N SER A 369 13.65 -17.55 6.89
CA SER A 369 12.74 -18.60 6.41
C SER A 369 12.89 -19.85 7.26
N ALA A 370 11.77 -20.35 7.78
CA ALA A 370 11.72 -21.63 8.47
C ALA A 370 12.01 -22.81 7.53
N GLU A 371 11.71 -22.64 6.24
CA GLU A 371 11.95 -23.60 5.17
C GLU A 371 13.38 -23.53 4.63
N HIS A 372 14.17 -22.52 5.01
CA HIS A 372 15.46 -22.18 4.40
C HIS A 372 15.34 -22.06 2.87
N MET A 373 14.42 -21.20 2.44
CA MET A 373 14.19 -20.87 1.03
C MET A 373 14.28 -19.39 0.75
N LEU A 374 14.89 -19.05 -0.38
CA LEU A 374 14.76 -17.73 -0.99
C LEU A 374 13.30 -17.49 -1.39
N PRO A 375 12.87 -16.21 -1.49
CA PRO A 375 11.48 -15.91 -1.79
C PRO A 375 11.05 -16.46 -3.16
N VAL A 376 9.81 -16.93 -3.24
CA VAL A 376 9.13 -17.33 -4.49
C VAL A 376 8.23 -16.18 -4.93
N TRP A 377 7.26 -15.82 -4.09
CA TRP A 377 6.59 -14.52 -4.11
C TRP A 377 6.47 -14.01 -2.68
N ALA A 378 7.18 -12.93 -2.39
CA ALA A 378 7.15 -12.37 -1.06
C ALA A 378 6.64 -10.94 -1.04
N HIS A 379 5.75 -10.65 -0.09
CA HIS A 379 5.38 -9.27 0.26
C HIS A 379 5.07 -9.13 1.74
N TYR A 380 5.34 -7.94 2.28
CA TYR A 380 4.98 -7.53 3.63
C TYR A 380 5.31 -8.60 4.68
N ALA A 381 6.57 -9.06 4.67
CA ALA A 381 7.05 -10.11 5.58
C ALA A 381 6.31 -11.45 5.49
N ASN A 382 5.75 -11.80 4.33
CA ASN A 382 5.10 -13.07 4.08
C ASN A 382 5.62 -13.67 2.77
N GLU A 383 5.92 -14.97 2.78
CA GLU A 383 5.99 -15.80 1.59
C GLU A 383 4.58 -16.32 1.26
N ASN A 384 4.21 -16.33 -0.01
CA ASN A 384 2.88 -16.75 -0.44
C ASN A 384 2.87 -17.80 -1.57
N TRP A 385 4.05 -18.22 -2.02
CA TRP A 385 4.31 -19.35 -2.91
C TRP A 385 3.82 -19.17 -4.34
N CYS A 386 3.66 -17.92 -4.80
CA CYS A 386 3.25 -17.57 -6.15
C CYS A 386 4.47 -17.33 -7.09
N MET A 387 4.63 -17.89 -8.27
CA MET A 387 3.87 -18.91 -8.96
C MET A 387 4.59 -20.26 -8.77
N ILE A 388 5.54 -20.55 -9.66
CA ILE A 388 6.33 -21.79 -9.68
C ILE A 388 7.81 -21.44 -9.72
N GLY A 389 8.65 -22.44 -9.42
CA GLY A 389 10.09 -22.32 -9.50
C GLY A 389 10.68 -21.38 -8.43
N TYR A 390 11.99 -21.22 -8.45
CA TYR A 390 12.74 -20.48 -7.43
C TYR A 390 13.52 -19.34 -8.09
N HIS A 391 12.76 -18.42 -8.70
CA HIS A 391 13.29 -17.38 -9.58
C HIS A 391 14.10 -16.27 -8.88
N SER A 392 14.18 -16.28 -7.54
CA SER A 392 15.22 -15.55 -6.79
C SER A 392 16.64 -15.91 -7.25
N VAL A 393 16.88 -17.19 -7.59
CA VAL A 393 18.21 -17.68 -7.97
C VAL A 393 18.75 -16.98 -9.23
N PRO A 394 18.02 -16.94 -10.37
CA PRO A 394 18.43 -16.14 -11.52
C PRO A 394 18.71 -14.67 -11.21
N VAL A 395 17.92 -14.03 -10.34
CA VAL A 395 18.13 -12.61 -9.97
C VAL A 395 19.46 -12.41 -9.25
N LEU A 396 19.75 -13.27 -8.26
CA LEU A 396 21.02 -13.24 -7.52
C LEU A 396 22.21 -13.55 -8.44
N CYS A 397 22.11 -14.60 -9.26
CA CYS A 397 23.16 -14.98 -10.20
C CYS A 397 23.47 -13.87 -11.20
N ASP A 398 22.45 -13.23 -11.78
CA ASP A 398 22.63 -12.14 -12.75
C ASP A 398 23.34 -10.93 -12.11
N ALA A 399 22.94 -10.55 -10.90
CA ALA A 399 23.61 -9.48 -10.15
C ALA A 399 25.09 -9.82 -9.85
N ILE A 400 25.40 -11.06 -9.48
CA ILE A 400 26.78 -11.51 -9.20
C ILE A 400 27.63 -11.49 -10.46
N VAL A 401 27.15 -12.09 -11.56
CA VAL A 401 27.90 -12.18 -12.83
C VAL A 401 28.19 -10.81 -13.41
N LEU A 402 27.27 -9.85 -13.28
CA LEU A 402 27.44 -8.48 -13.73
C LEU A 402 28.26 -7.60 -12.76
N GLY A 403 28.69 -8.13 -11.62
CA GLY A 403 29.47 -7.39 -10.61
C GLY A 403 28.64 -6.40 -9.77
N ASN A 404 27.32 -6.54 -9.77
CA ASN A 404 26.37 -5.72 -8.99
C ASN A 404 26.00 -6.36 -7.64
N ALA A 405 26.87 -7.20 -7.08
CA ALA A 405 26.66 -7.90 -5.81
C ALA A 405 27.72 -7.48 -4.77
N PRO A 406 27.57 -6.32 -4.11
CA PRO A 406 28.49 -5.83 -3.08
C PRO A 406 28.32 -6.52 -1.71
N PHE A 407 27.61 -7.65 -1.66
CA PHE A 407 27.32 -8.46 -0.48
C PHE A 407 28.09 -9.78 -0.52
N ASP A 408 27.97 -10.60 0.53
CA ASP A 408 28.63 -11.91 0.60
C ASP A 408 28.10 -12.87 -0.48
N GLN A 409 28.91 -13.08 -1.51
CA GLN A 409 28.56 -13.92 -2.66
C GLN A 409 28.60 -15.42 -2.31
N ASN A 410 29.38 -15.84 -1.30
CA ASN A 410 29.38 -17.22 -0.84
C ASN A 410 28.08 -17.53 -0.10
N HIS A 411 27.61 -16.60 0.73
CA HIS A 411 26.31 -16.72 1.37
C HIS A 411 25.19 -16.75 0.33
N ALA A 412 25.23 -15.88 -0.69
CA ALA A 412 24.25 -15.90 -1.76
C ALA A 412 24.25 -17.22 -2.55
N LEU A 413 25.44 -17.78 -2.84
CA LEU A 413 25.55 -19.09 -3.47
C LEU A 413 24.96 -20.20 -2.59
N ASP A 414 25.23 -20.19 -1.29
CA ASP A 414 24.67 -21.15 -0.34
C ASP A 414 23.14 -21.08 -0.30
N ALA A 415 22.57 -19.86 -0.23
CA ALA A 415 21.13 -19.66 -0.29
C ALA A 415 20.52 -20.21 -1.59
N CYS A 416 21.17 -19.96 -2.74
CA CYS A 416 20.76 -20.49 -4.04
C CYS A 416 20.79 -22.02 -4.09
N VAL A 417 21.88 -22.64 -3.63
CA VAL A 417 22.05 -24.10 -3.63
C VAL A 417 21.09 -24.79 -2.66
N THR A 418 20.93 -24.23 -1.46
CA THR A 418 20.00 -24.73 -0.45
C THR A 418 18.57 -24.68 -0.98
N THR A 419 18.14 -23.55 -1.55
CA THR A 419 16.81 -23.40 -2.16
C THR A 419 16.58 -24.41 -3.29
N ALA A 420 17.55 -24.58 -4.20
CA ALA A 420 17.42 -25.50 -5.34
C ALA A 420 17.42 -27.00 -4.93
N ARG A 421 17.82 -27.32 -3.69
CA ARG A 421 17.86 -28.69 -3.15
C ARG A 421 16.68 -29.05 -2.26
N GLN A 422 15.69 -28.17 -2.13
CA GLN A 422 14.48 -28.42 -1.34
C GLN A 422 13.58 -29.47 -2.00
N ARG A 423 13.80 -30.75 -1.66
CA ARG A 423 13.14 -31.91 -2.31
C ARG A 423 11.60 -31.87 -2.23
N TRP A 424 11.05 -31.26 -1.20
CA TRP A 424 9.60 -31.22 -0.95
C TRP A 424 8.88 -30.16 -1.80
N TYR A 425 9.60 -29.19 -2.37
CA TYR A 425 9.02 -28.07 -3.09
C TYR A 425 8.75 -28.42 -4.56
N ASP A 426 7.48 -28.34 -5.00
CA ASP A 426 7.04 -28.39 -6.40
C ASP A 426 7.70 -29.46 -7.29
N GLY A 427 7.86 -30.68 -6.76
CA GLY A 427 8.42 -31.80 -7.53
C GLY A 427 9.93 -31.79 -7.69
N LEU A 428 10.66 -30.87 -7.04
CA LEU A 428 12.14 -30.81 -7.08
C LEU A 428 12.80 -32.14 -6.70
N GLY A 429 12.23 -32.88 -5.74
CA GLY A 429 12.70 -34.21 -5.35
C GLY A 429 12.68 -35.22 -6.49
N GLU A 430 11.63 -35.20 -7.32
CA GLU A 430 11.48 -36.06 -8.51
C GLU A 430 12.38 -35.55 -9.64
N TYR A 431 12.42 -34.23 -9.88
CA TYR A 431 13.34 -33.62 -10.85
C TYR A 431 14.80 -34.01 -10.59
N MET A 432 15.27 -33.94 -9.34
CA MET A 432 16.63 -34.35 -8.99
C MET A 432 16.86 -35.86 -9.18
N ALA A 433 15.84 -36.69 -9.03
CA ALA A 433 15.96 -38.14 -9.17
C ALA A 433 15.84 -38.62 -10.63
N ARG A 434 15.05 -37.92 -11.47
CA ARG A 434 14.64 -38.39 -12.80
C ARG A 434 14.97 -37.43 -13.94
N GLY A 435 15.30 -36.18 -13.65
CA GLY A 435 15.55 -35.12 -14.63
C GLY A 435 14.29 -34.37 -15.12
N TYR A 436 13.10 -34.68 -14.57
CA TYR A 436 11.83 -34.02 -14.86
C TYR A 436 10.87 -34.13 -13.66
N VAL A 437 9.87 -33.24 -13.59
CA VAL A 437 8.76 -33.30 -12.61
C VAL A 437 7.64 -34.16 -13.16
#